data_AF-A0A3C0EMW9-F1
#
_entry.id   AF-A0A3C0EMW9-F1
#
_cell.length_a   1.000
_cell.length_b   1.000
_cell.length_c   1.000
_cell.angle_alpha   90.00
_cell.angle_beta   90.00
_cell.angle_gamma   90.00
#
_symmetry.space_group_name_H-M   'P 1'
#
loop_
_entity.id
_entity.type
_entity.pdbx_description
1 polymer ?
#
loop_
_entity_poly.entity_id
_entity_poly.type
_entity_poly.pdbx_seq_one_letter_code
_entity_poly.pdbx_strand_id
1 'polypeptide(L)'
;MIQQNVNIENIGPIEQLDIKCPPDGGVVVLRGRNGLGKSTALSSAQALVSGNGKLSTRDDAPSAGRVNGFGAMIHVGAKTTRAGEVEVSSIEGKLNIADLVKPPLKDPVAADRQRIKALISITGVEPTAKAFADVIGNEMADYVSAATWAGKDMLDVASKAKRDLEQAARGKEDEANLREGQAKAHEEAASGVDMSGECDEQKLRNASTIASGNLRVLQERQEASERSANQLAEAREKLDQVKANYTGPTVDQAIADVKSSENNLASATATVNNLERQLAEAKSAQERIDLKLQSARSSLRAAEEYTEAVAMYEAVLEGTATKAPSPDELEAAQQAMDDASNALEQGALIRNAMAKLREAKDARDQANKAAVTASRLRDSAKLIDNVLSNAIENDQLFVRDGRLCTNHHARGETLFGDLSEGERWTKAFDVAAPIVGEHGILILPQNFWEGLDPHNRAHVADLARHHKIVVLTAEATDGELRAEQFEGIHSNAH
;
A
#
# COMPACT_ATOMS: atom_id res chain seq x y z
N MET A 1 1.74 -21.21 65.63
CA MET A 1 1.74 -19.76 65.32
C MET A 1 3.17 -19.28 65.48
N ILE A 2 3.83 -18.96 64.37
CA ILE A 2 5.20 -18.44 64.41
C ILE A 2 5.14 -17.05 65.05
N GLN A 3 5.96 -16.79 66.07
CA GLN A 3 6.10 -15.45 66.63
C GLN A 3 6.68 -14.54 65.53
N GLN A 4 5.87 -13.63 65.00
CA GLN A 4 6.26 -12.67 63.96
C GLN A 4 7.04 -11.46 64.51
N ASN A 5 7.60 -11.55 65.71
CA ASN A 5 8.26 -10.39 66.33
C ASN A 5 9.68 -10.20 65.77
N VAL A 6 10.09 -8.94 65.67
CA VAL A 6 11.48 -8.58 65.32
C VAL A 6 12.15 -7.98 66.55
N ASN A 7 13.25 -8.58 66.98
CA ASN A 7 14.11 -8.07 68.05
C ASN A 7 15.42 -7.54 67.45
N ILE A 8 15.79 -6.33 67.82
CA ILE A 8 17.01 -5.65 67.39
C ILE A 8 17.80 -5.26 68.64
N GLU A 9 19.06 -5.70 68.72
CA GLU A 9 19.94 -5.47 69.86
C GLU A 9 21.32 -5.00 69.38
N ASN A 10 21.83 -3.91 69.94
CA ASN A 10 23.16 -3.36 69.67
C ASN A 10 23.47 -3.11 68.16
N ILE A 11 22.50 -2.56 67.41
CA ILE A 11 22.64 -2.22 65.98
C ILE A 11 22.54 -0.71 65.77
N GLY A 12 23.56 -0.10 65.18
CA GLY A 12 23.62 1.35 64.96
C GLY A 12 23.28 2.14 66.24
N PRO A 13 22.29 3.05 66.25
CA PRO A 13 21.94 3.78 67.48
C PRO A 13 21.15 2.96 68.52
N ILE A 14 20.71 1.75 68.17
CA ILE A 14 19.70 0.99 68.91
C ILE A 14 20.38 0.12 69.97
N GLU A 15 20.01 0.32 71.24
CA GLU A 15 20.38 -0.57 72.35
C GLU A 15 19.58 -1.86 72.27
N GLN A 16 18.26 -1.72 72.36
CA GLN A 16 17.29 -2.81 72.29
C GLN A 16 15.98 -2.25 71.72
N LEU A 17 15.36 -2.98 70.81
CA LEU A 17 14.04 -2.68 70.29
C LEU A 17 13.29 -3.99 70.01
N ASP A 18 12.10 -4.10 70.58
CA ASP A 18 11.17 -5.21 70.34
C ASP A 18 9.98 -4.72 69.52
N ILE A 19 9.84 -5.25 68.31
CA ILE A 19 8.78 -4.93 67.36
C ILE A 19 7.79 -6.09 67.39
N LYS A 20 6.58 -5.83 67.91
CA LYS A 20 5.50 -6.81 67.94
C LYS A 20 4.67 -6.69 66.66
N CYS A 21 4.71 -7.72 65.82
CA CYS A 21 3.92 -7.75 64.59
C CYS A 21 2.56 -8.39 64.85
N PRO A 22 1.45 -7.74 64.46
CA PRO A 22 0.11 -8.26 64.71
C PRO A 22 -0.18 -9.47 63.81
N PRO A 23 -0.71 -10.59 64.37
CA PRO A 23 -0.92 -11.83 63.62
C PRO A 23 -1.97 -11.69 62.50
N ASP A 24 -2.94 -10.78 62.69
CA ASP A 24 -4.00 -10.48 61.72
C ASP A 24 -3.61 -9.37 60.73
N GLY A 25 -2.34 -8.95 60.72
CA GLY A 25 -1.87 -7.83 59.91
C GLY A 25 -2.20 -6.45 60.50
N GLY A 26 -1.78 -5.41 59.78
CA GLY A 26 -1.90 -4.01 60.19
C GLY A 26 -0.57 -3.26 60.14
N VAL A 27 -0.55 -2.03 60.67
CA VAL A 27 0.61 -1.16 60.61
C VAL A 27 1.30 -1.08 61.97
N VAL A 28 2.61 -1.24 61.99
CA VAL A 28 3.49 -0.98 63.13
C VAL A 28 4.36 0.23 62.80
N VAL A 29 4.26 1.26 63.64
CA VAL A 29 4.95 2.55 63.48
C VAL A 29 6.06 2.67 64.52
N LEU A 30 7.29 2.81 64.05
CA LEU A 30 8.44 3.13 64.88
C LEU A 30 8.43 4.63 65.21
N ARG A 31 8.29 4.96 66.49
CA ARG A 31 8.21 6.33 67.01
C ARG A 31 9.42 6.70 67.83
N GLY A 32 9.74 7.98 67.88
CA GLY A 32 10.83 8.54 68.69
C GLY A 32 11.57 9.68 67.99
N ARG A 33 12.46 10.35 68.72
CA ARG A 33 13.23 11.49 68.23
C ARG A 33 14.13 11.15 67.03
N ASN A 34 14.56 12.18 66.31
CA ASN A 34 15.54 12.03 65.25
C ASN A 34 16.89 11.58 65.83
N GLY A 35 17.60 10.71 65.12
CA GLY A 35 18.88 10.14 65.57
C GLY A 35 18.77 8.89 66.45
N LEU A 36 17.58 8.50 66.92
CA LEU A 36 17.43 7.31 67.79
C LEU A 36 17.44 5.96 67.04
N GLY A 37 17.60 5.94 65.71
CA GLY A 37 17.74 4.69 64.95
C GLY A 37 16.47 4.16 64.27
N LYS A 38 15.41 4.96 64.07
CA LYS A 38 14.21 4.54 63.30
C LYS A 38 14.57 3.98 61.92
N SER A 39 15.35 4.72 61.12
CA SER A 39 15.81 4.27 59.80
C SER A 39 16.72 3.04 59.87
N THR A 40 17.51 2.92 60.95
CA THR A 40 18.34 1.75 61.22
C THR A 40 17.47 0.54 61.49
N ALA A 41 16.41 0.65 62.30
CA ALA A 41 15.49 -0.43 62.59
C ALA A 41 14.75 -0.93 61.34
N LEU A 42 14.27 -0.01 60.48
CA LEU A 42 13.68 -0.38 59.18
C LEU A 42 14.70 -1.10 58.30
N SER A 43 15.92 -0.58 58.19
CA SER A 43 17.00 -1.21 57.40
C SER A 43 17.42 -2.58 57.97
N SER A 44 17.35 -2.77 59.28
CA SER A 44 17.61 -4.04 59.95
C SER A 44 16.54 -5.08 59.65
N ALA A 45 15.27 -4.69 59.72
CA ALA A 45 14.16 -5.56 59.32
C ALA A 45 14.25 -5.91 57.82
N GLN A 46 14.63 -4.94 56.98
CA GLN A 46 14.82 -5.15 55.54
C GLN A 46 15.95 -6.15 55.27
N ALA A 47 17.09 -5.99 55.95
CA ALA A 47 18.23 -6.88 55.81
C ALA A 47 17.88 -8.31 56.27
N LEU A 48 17.06 -8.42 57.32
CA LEU A 48 16.57 -9.70 57.83
C LEU A 48 15.73 -10.44 56.78
N VAL A 49 14.77 -9.74 56.16
CA VAL A 49 13.83 -10.29 55.17
C VAL A 49 14.54 -10.58 53.84
N SER A 50 15.19 -9.57 53.25
CA SER A 50 15.83 -9.69 51.93
C SER A 50 17.13 -10.51 51.94
N GLY A 51 17.76 -10.68 53.11
CA GLY A 51 19.09 -11.28 53.23
C GLY A 51 20.24 -10.41 52.74
N ASN A 52 19.94 -9.20 52.26
CA ASN A 52 20.90 -8.24 51.74
C ASN A 52 20.85 -6.96 52.56
N GLY A 53 22.01 -6.42 52.93
CA GLY A 53 22.06 -5.16 53.69
C GLY A 53 23.34 -5.04 54.48
N LYS A 54 23.78 -3.81 54.71
CA LYS A 54 24.94 -3.53 55.56
C LYS A 54 24.43 -3.06 56.92
N LEU A 55 24.71 -3.86 57.94
CA LEU A 55 24.44 -3.52 59.33
C LEU A 55 25.76 -3.27 60.06
N SER A 56 25.76 -2.32 60.98
CA SER A 56 26.88 -2.03 61.86
C SER A 56 26.45 -2.20 63.31
N THR A 57 27.39 -2.63 64.15
CA THR A 57 27.18 -2.63 65.60
C THR A 57 26.99 -1.21 66.12
N ARG A 58 26.40 -1.10 67.31
CA ARG A 58 26.32 0.16 68.04
C ARG A 58 27.71 0.65 68.48
N ASP A 59 27.88 1.97 68.51
CA ASP A 59 29.09 2.60 69.03
C ASP A 59 29.26 2.25 70.51
N ASP A 60 30.46 1.81 70.89
CA ASP A 60 30.80 1.34 72.24
C ASP A 60 29.92 0.18 72.76
N ALA A 61 29.34 -0.62 71.87
CA ALA A 61 28.51 -1.75 72.25
C ALA A 61 29.27 -2.77 73.13
N PRO A 62 28.72 -3.18 74.28
CA PRO A 62 29.35 -4.16 75.17
C PRO A 62 29.36 -5.58 74.57
N SER A 63 28.57 -5.82 73.52
CA SER A 63 28.46 -7.11 72.84
C SER A 63 28.13 -6.93 71.35
N ALA A 64 28.27 -8.01 70.59
CA ALA A 64 27.95 -8.02 69.17
C ALA A 64 26.46 -7.79 68.90
N GLY A 65 26.15 -7.12 67.79
CA GLY A 65 24.79 -6.79 67.40
C GLY A 65 23.99 -7.99 66.91
N ARG A 66 22.67 -7.96 67.11
CA ARG A 66 21.75 -9.03 66.71
C ARG A 66 20.46 -8.46 66.15
N VAL A 67 19.95 -9.10 65.10
CA VAL A 67 18.61 -8.90 64.57
C VAL A 67 17.96 -10.27 64.44
N ASN A 68 16.84 -10.51 65.10
CA ASN A 68 16.15 -11.80 65.09
C ASN A 68 14.66 -11.59 64.77
N GLY A 69 14.09 -12.41 63.90
CA GLY A 69 12.68 -12.38 63.57
C GLY A 69 12.36 -13.21 62.34
N PHE A 70 11.07 -13.56 62.18
CA PHE A 70 10.57 -14.30 61.01
C PHE A 70 11.32 -15.60 60.68
N GLY A 71 11.84 -16.31 61.69
CA GLY A 71 12.60 -17.56 61.49
C GLY A 71 14.08 -17.38 61.14
N ALA A 72 14.56 -16.14 60.98
CA ALA A 72 15.95 -15.82 60.66
C ALA A 72 16.62 -14.97 61.74
N MET A 73 17.96 -15.04 61.78
CA MET A 73 18.80 -14.23 62.65
C MET A 73 20.02 -13.71 61.90
N ILE A 74 20.33 -12.42 62.07
CA ILE A 74 21.57 -11.79 61.63
C ILE A 74 22.41 -11.46 62.87
N HIS A 75 23.64 -11.95 62.90
CA HIS A 75 24.63 -11.63 63.92
C HIS A 75 25.70 -10.71 63.34
N VAL A 76 25.90 -9.54 63.97
CA VAL A 76 26.82 -8.49 63.52
C VAL A 76 27.95 -8.38 64.53
N GLY A 77 29.07 -9.05 64.25
CA GLY A 77 30.32 -8.91 64.99
C GLY A 77 31.46 -8.46 64.07
N ALA A 78 32.67 -8.97 64.28
CA ALA A 78 33.79 -8.75 63.35
C ALA A 78 33.48 -9.24 61.91
N LYS A 79 32.59 -10.24 61.79
CA LYS A 79 31.95 -10.65 60.53
C LYS A 79 30.44 -10.65 60.74
N THR A 80 29.69 -10.28 59.70
CA THR A 80 28.24 -10.44 59.69
C THR A 80 27.90 -11.85 59.22
N THR A 81 27.08 -12.56 59.99
CA THR A 81 26.64 -13.94 59.67
C THR A 81 25.12 -14.02 59.77
N ARG A 82 24.50 -14.86 58.93
CA ARG A 82 23.05 -15.09 58.89
C ARG A 82 22.78 -16.57 59.17
N ALA A 83 21.77 -16.85 59.98
CA ALA A 83 21.28 -18.19 60.28
C ALA A 83 19.76 -18.24 60.15
N GLY A 84 19.21 -19.40 59.80
CA GLY A 84 17.78 -19.61 59.60
C GLY A 84 17.27 -19.20 58.20
N GLU A 85 16.04 -19.59 57.90
CA GLU A 85 15.31 -19.23 56.69
C GLU A 85 14.17 -18.29 57.06
N VAL A 86 13.90 -17.29 56.22
CA VAL A 86 12.81 -16.34 56.46
C VAL A 86 11.48 -17.00 56.10
N GLU A 87 10.58 -17.06 57.06
CA GLU A 87 9.28 -17.74 56.96
C GLU A 87 8.12 -16.78 56.58
N VAL A 88 8.41 -15.53 56.22
CA VAL A 88 7.42 -14.53 55.78
C VAL A 88 7.59 -14.17 54.31
N SER A 89 6.47 -13.93 53.64
CA SER A 89 6.45 -13.46 52.25
C SER A 89 6.82 -11.97 52.19
N SER A 90 7.65 -11.59 51.22
CA SER A 90 8.00 -10.19 50.95
C SER A 90 8.12 -9.95 49.46
N ILE A 91 7.74 -8.73 49.02
CA ILE A 91 7.76 -8.31 47.62
C ILE A 91 9.08 -7.64 47.23
N GLU A 92 10.00 -7.39 48.18
CA GLU A 92 11.19 -6.54 48.02
C GLU A 92 12.17 -7.00 46.92
N GLY A 93 12.12 -8.27 46.50
CA GLY A 93 12.89 -8.78 45.36
C GLY A 93 12.24 -8.60 43.99
N LYS A 94 10.92 -8.34 43.95
CA LYS A 94 10.12 -8.18 42.72
C LYS A 94 9.69 -6.72 42.48
N LEU A 95 9.46 -5.96 43.55
CA LEU A 95 9.00 -4.58 43.49
C LEU A 95 9.59 -3.75 44.63
N ASN A 96 10.22 -2.62 44.28
CA ASN A 96 10.49 -1.57 45.24
C ASN A 96 9.39 -0.50 45.13
N ILE A 97 8.45 -0.51 46.09
CA ILE A 97 7.31 0.42 46.12
C ILE A 97 7.78 1.87 46.17
N ALA A 98 8.94 2.15 46.79
CA ALA A 98 9.51 3.49 46.81
C ALA A 98 9.91 3.99 45.41
N ASP A 99 10.41 3.10 44.54
CA ASP A 99 10.77 3.44 43.16
C ASP A 99 9.52 3.68 42.29
N LEU A 100 8.36 3.11 42.65
CA LEU A 100 7.08 3.44 42.02
C LEU A 100 6.63 4.87 42.38
N VAL A 101 6.76 5.26 43.65
CA VAL A 101 6.31 6.59 44.09
C VAL A 101 7.27 7.69 43.66
N LYS A 102 8.56 7.51 43.94
CA LYS A 102 9.60 8.50 43.69
C LYS A 102 10.84 7.82 43.08
N PRO A 103 10.77 7.46 41.78
CA PRO A 103 11.93 6.98 41.07
C PRO A 103 13.09 8.00 41.18
N PRO A 104 14.35 7.56 41.24
CA PRO A 104 15.52 8.44 41.32
C PRO A 104 15.85 9.10 39.96
N LEU A 105 14.83 9.56 39.23
CA LEU A 105 14.92 10.16 37.90
C LEU A 105 14.34 11.57 37.92
N LYS A 106 15.06 12.52 37.32
CA LYS A 106 14.63 13.92 37.23
C LYS A 106 13.62 14.16 36.09
N ASP A 107 13.72 13.40 35.01
CA ASP A 107 12.82 13.49 33.86
C ASP A 107 11.48 12.81 34.17
N PRO A 108 10.35 13.52 34.15
CA PRO A 108 9.02 12.95 34.44
C PRO A 108 8.64 11.79 33.52
N VAL A 109 9.06 11.83 32.24
CA VAL A 109 8.73 10.76 31.28
C VAL A 109 9.54 9.49 31.57
N ALA A 110 10.85 9.63 31.81
CA ALA A 110 11.67 8.51 32.25
C ALA A 110 11.20 7.93 33.60
N ALA A 111 10.78 8.79 34.54
CA ALA A 111 10.20 8.38 35.81
C ALA A 111 8.95 7.51 35.58
N ASP A 112 8.00 7.95 34.75
CA ASP A 112 6.79 7.17 34.45
C ASP A 112 7.08 5.85 33.73
N ARG A 113 8.06 5.81 32.82
CA ARG A 113 8.50 4.55 32.21
C ARG A 113 9.03 3.57 33.26
N GLN A 114 9.82 4.04 34.22
CA GLN A 114 10.30 3.20 35.32
C GLN A 114 9.13 2.70 36.19
N ARG A 115 8.12 3.55 36.45
CA ARG A 115 6.91 3.17 37.18
C ARG A 115 6.11 2.08 36.45
N ILE A 116 5.85 2.26 35.16
CA ILE A 116 5.12 1.27 34.34
C ILE A 116 5.87 -0.06 34.32
N LYS A 117 7.19 -0.02 34.11
CA LYS A 117 8.02 -1.22 34.13
C LYS A 117 8.00 -1.93 35.49
N ALA A 118 8.05 -1.17 36.58
CA ALA A 118 7.91 -1.72 37.92
C ALA A 118 6.56 -2.42 38.08
N LEU A 119 5.46 -1.76 37.71
CA LEU A 119 4.11 -2.34 37.79
C LEU A 119 3.95 -3.64 36.98
N ILE A 120 4.38 -3.65 35.71
CA ILE A 120 4.27 -4.84 34.85
C ILE A 120 5.17 -5.98 35.34
N SER A 121 6.33 -5.67 35.92
CA SER A 121 7.21 -6.70 36.48
C SER A 121 6.57 -7.48 37.63
N ILE A 122 5.58 -6.90 38.30
CA ILE A 122 4.85 -7.56 39.38
C ILE A 122 3.88 -8.61 38.83
N THR A 123 3.15 -8.29 37.78
CA THR A 123 2.14 -9.19 37.18
C THR A 123 2.80 -10.33 36.41
N GLY A 124 4.05 -10.15 35.98
CA GLY A 124 4.83 -11.19 35.30
C GLY A 124 4.35 -11.48 33.87
N VAL A 125 3.56 -10.57 33.29
CA VAL A 125 3.02 -10.72 31.94
C VAL A 125 4.16 -10.63 30.92
N GLU A 126 4.31 -11.68 30.10
CA GLU A 126 5.32 -11.72 29.04
C GLU A 126 4.85 -11.01 27.76
N PRO A 127 5.75 -10.31 27.04
CA PRO A 127 5.43 -9.58 25.82
C PRO A 127 5.30 -10.51 24.60
N THR A 128 4.22 -11.28 24.55
CA THR A 128 3.95 -12.21 23.46
C THR A 128 3.04 -11.58 22.39
N ALA A 129 3.19 -11.99 21.13
CA ALA A 129 2.30 -11.51 20.04
C ALA A 129 0.81 -11.76 20.35
N LYS A 130 0.49 -12.82 21.09
CA LYS A 130 -0.87 -13.12 21.55
C LYS A 130 -1.43 -12.04 22.48
N ALA A 131 -0.64 -11.59 23.47
CA ALA A 131 -1.06 -10.54 24.39
C ALA A 131 -1.39 -9.22 23.68
N PHE A 132 -0.69 -8.94 22.57
CA PHE A 132 -0.98 -7.78 21.72
C PHE A 132 -2.19 -8.00 20.83
N ALA A 133 -2.32 -9.19 20.23
CA ALA A 133 -3.42 -9.51 19.31
C ALA A 133 -4.80 -9.37 19.93
N ASP A 134 -4.94 -9.63 21.24
CA ASP A 134 -6.20 -9.42 21.97
C ASP A 134 -6.64 -7.94 22.01
N VAL A 135 -5.69 -7.01 21.82
CA VAL A 135 -5.93 -5.56 21.84
C VAL A 135 -5.97 -4.95 20.43
N ILE A 136 -5.00 -5.31 19.58
CA ILE A 136 -4.85 -4.70 18.25
C ILE A 136 -5.41 -5.54 17.10
N GLY A 137 -5.79 -6.80 17.36
CA GLY A 137 -6.24 -7.78 16.38
C GLY A 137 -5.08 -8.56 15.73
N ASN A 138 -5.32 -9.84 15.43
CA ASN A 138 -4.33 -10.73 14.80
C ASN A 138 -3.78 -10.18 13.47
N GLU A 139 -4.66 -9.67 12.60
CA GLU A 139 -4.25 -9.11 11.30
C GLU A 139 -3.26 -7.95 11.44
N MET A 140 -3.35 -7.17 12.52
CA MET A 140 -2.48 -6.02 12.75
C MET A 140 -1.16 -6.43 13.39
N ALA A 141 -1.15 -7.52 14.18
CA ALA A 141 0.06 -8.07 14.77
C ALA A 141 1.07 -8.54 13.70
N ASP A 142 0.59 -8.94 12.51
CA ASP A 142 1.43 -9.32 11.37
C ASP A 142 2.27 -8.17 10.80
N TYR A 143 1.89 -6.92 11.08
CA TYR A 143 2.65 -5.73 10.68
C TYR A 143 3.77 -5.35 11.66
N VAL A 144 3.85 -6.02 12.81
CA VAL A 144 4.91 -5.81 13.80
C VAL A 144 6.09 -6.72 13.49
N SER A 145 7.29 -6.15 13.51
CA SER A 145 8.49 -6.87 13.08
C SER A 145 8.89 -8.00 14.04
N ALA A 146 9.49 -9.06 13.50
CA ALA A 146 10.06 -10.15 14.32
C ALA A 146 11.11 -9.65 15.33
N ALA A 147 11.84 -8.58 14.99
CA ALA A 147 12.82 -7.95 15.88
C ALA A 147 12.15 -7.27 17.09
N THR A 148 10.96 -6.70 16.90
CA THR A 148 10.14 -6.18 17.99
C THR A 148 9.68 -7.32 18.91
N TRP A 149 9.18 -8.42 18.35
CA TRP A 149 8.72 -9.58 19.12
C TRP A 149 9.83 -10.34 19.87
N ALA A 150 11.08 -10.19 19.45
CA ALA A 150 12.23 -10.75 20.18
C ALA A 150 12.57 -9.99 21.48
N GLY A 151 11.88 -8.87 21.77
CA GLY A 151 12.07 -8.10 22.99
C GLY A 151 11.57 -8.84 24.24
N LYS A 152 12.24 -8.62 25.37
CA LYS A 152 11.89 -9.24 26.67
C LYS A 152 11.06 -8.33 27.58
N ASP A 153 11.07 -7.04 27.31
CA ASP A 153 10.45 -6.02 28.14
C ASP A 153 9.16 -5.52 27.48
N MET A 154 8.03 -5.64 28.18
CA MET A 154 6.71 -5.28 27.65
C MET A 154 6.60 -3.82 27.22
N LEU A 155 7.19 -2.90 27.99
CA LEU A 155 7.13 -1.47 27.68
C LEU A 155 7.92 -1.15 26.42
N ASP A 156 9.10 -1.74 26.26
CA ASP A 156 9.93 -1.59 25.07
C ASP A 156 9.29 -2.24 23.83
N VAL A 157 8.73 -3.44 23.98
CA VAL A 157 8.02 -4.15 22.90
C VAL A 157 6.80 -3.34 22.46
N ALA A 158 6.00 -2.81 23.39
CA ALA A 158 4.86 -1.96 23.06
C ALA A 158 5.28 -0.69 22.32
N SER A 159 6.31 0.00 22.82
CA SER A 159 6.83 1.22 22.18
C SER A 159 7.31 0.97 20.75
N LYS A 160 7.97 -0.17 20.50
CA LYS A 160 8.43 -0.56 19.16
C LYS A 160 7.28 -1.02 18.28
N ALA A 161 6.34 -1.80 18.80
CA ALA A 161 5.16 -2.25 18.07
C ALA A 161 4.31 -1.07 17.59
N LYS A 162 4.13 -0.04 18.43
CA LYS A 162 3.48 1.23 18.02
C LYS A 162 4.20 1.87 16.84
N ARG A 163 5.54 1.93 16.88
CA ARG A 163 6.34 2.51 15.79
C ARG A 163 6.23 1.67 14.51
N ASP A 164 6.28 0.35 14.60
CA ASP A 164 6.14 -0.55 13.45
C ASP A 164 4.77 -0.36 12.78
N LEU A 165 3.69 -0.29 13.58
CA LEU A 165 2.33 -0.02 13.09
C LEU A 165 2.20 1.37 12.46
N GLU A 166 2.75 2.42 13.09
CA GLU A 166 2.75 3.77 12.53
C GLU A 166 3.56 3.86 11.24
N GLN A 167 4.69 3.14 11.14
CA GLN A 167 5.50 3.06 9.93
C GLN A 167 4.75 2.31 8.81
N ALA A 168 4.12 1.19 9.14
CA ALA A 168 3.28 0.44 8.20
C ALA A 168 2.09 1.27 7.70
N ALA A 169 1.46 2.04 8.60
CA ALA A 169 0.38 2.96 8.25
C ALA A 169 0.84 4.01 7.24
N ARG A 170 1.99 4.67 7.48
CA ARG A 170 2.58 5.63 6.54
C ARG A 170 2.87 4.99 5.18
N GLY A 171 3.42 3.77 5.15
CA GLY A 171 3.64 3.04 3.90
C GLY A 171 2.35 2.78 3.13
N LYS A 172 1.24 2.50 3.83
CA LYS A 172 -0.08 2.33 3.22
C LYS A 172 -0.74 3.64 2.81
N GLU A 173 -0.50 4.74 3.52
CA GLU A 173 -0.88 6.11 3.12
C GLU A 173 -0.17 6.50 1.81
N ASP A 174 1.13 6.26 1.72
CA ASP A 174 1.92 6.51 0.50
C ASP A 174 1.44 5.65 -0.67
N GLU A 175 1.17 4.36 -0.43
CA GLU A 175 0.57 3.47 -1.44
C GLU A 175 -0.79 4.01 -1.91
N ALA A 176 -1.67 4.42 -0.99
CA ALA A 176 -2.98 4.97 -1.33
C ALA A 176 -2.84 6.24 -2.20
N ASN A 177 -1.95 7.16 -1.82
CA ASN A 177 -1.69 8.39 -2.57
C ASN A 177 -1.14 8.11 -3.97
N LEU A 178 -0.21 7.15 -4.10
CA LEU A 178 0.34 6.74 -5.39
C LEU A 178 -0.77 6.19 -6.30
N ARG A 179 -1.61 5.29 -5.78
CA ARG A 179 -2.71 4.67 -6.53
C ARG A 179 -3.79 5.67 -6.92
N GLU A 180 -4.11 6.60 -6.02
CA GLU A 180 -5.03 7.70 -6.30
C GLU A 180 -4.49 8.64 -7.40
N GLY A 181 -3.17 8.91 -7.40
CA GLY A 181 -2.50 9.64 -8.47
C GLY A 181 -2.54 8.89 -9.81
N GLN A 182 -2.33 7.57 -9.81
CA GLN A 182 -2.48 6.73 -11.00
C GLN A 182 -3.92 6.76 -11.53
N ALA A 183 -4.92 6.65 -10.65
CA ALA A 183 -6.33 6.71 -11.05
C ALA A 183 -6.65 8.03 -11.75
N LYS A 184 -6.23 9.17 -11.18
CA LYS A 184 -6.41 10.50 -11.79
C LYS A 184 -5.71 10.62 -13.14
N ALA A 185 -4.47 10.13 -13.26
CA ALA A 185 -3.75 10.16 -14.54
C ALA A 185 -4.46 9.34 -15.63
N HIS A 186 -5.04 8.19 -15.27
CA HIS A 186 -5.83 7.38 -16.19
C HIS A 186 -7.16 8.05 -16.57
N GLU A 187 -7.83 8.74 -15.62
CA GLU A 187 -9.03 9.54 -15.89
C GLU A 187 -8.74 10.72 -16.82
N GLU A 188 -7.64 11.45 -16.56
CA GLU A 188 -7.19 12.55 -17.40
C GLU A 188 -6.83 12.08 -18.81
N ALA A 189 -6.19 10.91 -18.95
CA ALA A 189 -5.85 10.33 -20.25
C ALA A 189 -7.09 9.89 -21.06
N ALA A 190 -8.23 9.64 -20.40
CA ALA A 190 -9.51 9.35 -21.05
C ALA A 190 -10.38 10.62 -21.25
N SER A 191 -9.95 11.75 -20.70
CA SER A 191 -10.73 13.00 -20.72
C SER A 191 -10.84 13.57 -22.14
N GLY A 192 -12.02 14.08 -22.49
CA GLY A 192 -12.28 14.70 -23.79
C GLY A 192 -12.56 13.74 -24.93
N VAL A 193 -12.57 12.42 -24.70
CA VAL A 193 -12.98 11.42 -25.69
C VAL A 193 -14.50 11.21 -25.61
N ASP A 194 -15.21 11.46 -26.70
CA ASP A 194 -16.63 11.12 -26.82
C ASP A 194 -16.79 9.60 -26.97
N MET A 195 -17.29 8.96 -25.91
CA MET A 195 -17.45 7.51 -25.83
C MET A 195 -18.78 7.00 -26.42
N SER A 196 -19.62 7.88 -26.99
CA SER A 196 -20.93 7.49 -27.53
C SER A 196 -20.88 6.82 -28.91
N GLY A 197 -19.76 6.95 -29.62
CA GLY A 197 -19.54 6.37 -30.94
C GLY A 197 -19.36 4.85 -30.94
N GLU A 198 -19.55 4.22 -32.11
CA GLU A 198 -19.25 2.80 -32.30
C GLU A 198 -17.74 2.56 -32.11
N CYS A 199 -17.38 1.55 -31.34
CA CYS A 199 -16.00 1.23 -30.99
C CYS A 199 -15.65 -0.24 -31.21
N ASP A 200 -16.58 -1.05 -31.71
CA ASP A 200 -16.33 -2.43 -32.10
C ASP A 200 -15.34 -2.47 -33.28
N GLU A 201 -14.17 -3.05 -33.04
CA GLU A 201 -13.10 -3.12 -34.01
C GLU A 201 -13.49 -3.89 -35.27
N GLN A 202 -14.23 -4.99 -35.14
CA GLN A 202 -14.63 -5.80 -36.29
C GLN A 202 -15.65 -5.06 -37.14
N LYS A 203 -16.65 -4.41 -36.52
CA LYS A 203 -17.64 -3.64 -37.28
C LYS A 203 -17.01 -2.49 -38.05
N LEU A 204 -16.12 -1.72 -37.41
CA LEU A 204 -15.46 -0.58 -38.03
C LEU A 204 -14.51 -1.02 -39.16
N ARG A 205 -13.73 -2.10 -38.96
CA ARG A 205 -12.87 -2.67 -40.01
C ARG A 205 -13.68 -3.17 -41.20
N ASN A 206 -14.81 -3.82 -40.94
CA ASN A 206 -15.72 -4.29 -41.99
C ASN A 206 -16.29 -3.12 -42.79
N ALA A 207 -16.75 -2.05 -42.12
CA ALA A 207 -17.26 -0.85 -42.77
C ALA A 207 -16.21 -0.18 -43.66
N SER A 208 -14.97 -0.03 -43.17
CA SER A 208 -13.86 0.51 -43.96
C SER A 208 -13.49 -0.37 -45.17
N THR A 209 -13.50 -1.70 -44.99
CA THR A 209 -13.26 -2.65 -46.08
C THR A 209 -14.31 -2.54 -47.19
N ILE A 210 -15.59 -2.41 -46.81
CA ILE A 210 -16.70 -2.22 -47.75
C ILE A 210 -16.56 -0.88 -48.49
N ALA A 211 -16.28 0.21 -47.78
CA ALA A 211 -16.12 1.54 -48.37
C ALA A 211 -14.94 1.59 -49.35
N SER A 212 -13.79 1.05 -48.95
CA SER A 212 -12.59 0.93 -49.82
C SER A 212 -12.87 0.07 -51.05
N GLY A 213 -13.56 -1.06 -50.88
CA GLY A 213 -13.97 -1.92 -51.99
C GLY A 213 -14.87 -1.20 -53.00
N ASN A 214 -15.86 -0.45 -52.51
CA ASN A 214 -16.79 0.31 -53.34
C ASN A 214 -16.08 1.42 -54.13
N LEU A 215 -15.21 2.20 -53.47
CA LEU A 215 -14.43 3.24 -54.13
C LEU A 215 -13.55 2.65 -55.24
N ARG A 216 -12.86 1.53 -54.96
CA ARG A 216 -12.03 0.86 -55.95
C ARG A 216 -12.82 0.41 -57.18
N VAL A 217 -14.00 -0.19 -56.98
CA VAL A 217 -14.89 -0.60 -58.09
C VAL A 217 -15.30 0.59 -58.95
N LEU A 218 -15.62 1.73 -58.34
CA LEU A 218 -15.99 2.94 -59.07
C LEU A 218 -14.80 3.56 -59.83
N GLN A 219 -13.61 3.59 -59.22
CA GLN A 219 -12.37 4.04 -59.88
C GLN A 219 -12.01 3.15 -61.07
N GLU A 220 -12.04 1.82 -60.91
CA GLU A 220 -11.81 0.87 -62.01
C GLU A 220 -12.81 1.06 -63.15
N ARG A 221 -14.08 1.37 -62.83
CA ARG A 221 -15.13 1.66 -63.82
C ARG A 221 -14.91 3.01 -64.51
N GLN A 222 -14.43 4.02 -63.80
CA GLN A 222 -14.04 5.31 -64.39
C GLN A 222 -12.88 5.13 -65.37
N GLU A 223 -11.81 4.46 -64.96
CA GLU A 223 -10.66 4.18 -65.84
C GLU A 223 -11.07 3.37 -67.08
N ALA A 224 -11.94 2.37 -66.92
CA ALA A 224 -12.45 1.58 -68.04
C ALA A 224 -13.29 2.44 -69.01
N SER A 225 -14.10 3.38 -68.50
CA SER A 225 -14.85 4.31 -69.32
C SER A 225 -13.96 5.31 -70.04
N GLU A 226 -12.92 5.84 -69.39
CA GLU A 226 -11.96 6.77 -69.99
C GLU A 226 -11.15 6.09 -71.10
N ARG A 227 -10.68 4.85 -70.86
CA ARG A 227 -10.01 4.05 -71.89
C ARG A 227 -10.93 3.78 -73.09
N SER A 228 -12.19 3.43 -72.84
CA SER A 228 -13.18 3.20 -73.91
C SER A 228 -13.50 4.49 -74.68
N ALA A 229 -13.64 5.63 -73.99
CA ALA A 229 -13.90 6.93 -74.62
C ALA A 229 -12.70 7.39 -75.48
N ASN A 230 -11.47 7.21 -74.99
CA ASN A 230 -10.26 7.52 -75.75
C ASN A 230 -10.12 6.61 -76.97
N GLN A 231 -10.39 5.31 -76.83
CA GLN A 231 -10.40 4.37 -77.95
C GLN A 231 -11.45 4.71 -79.00
N LEU A 232 -12.66 5.13 -78.59
CA LEU A 232 -13.72 5.57 -79.50
C LEU A 232 -13.35 6.90 -80.20
N ALA A 233 -12.73 7.85 -79.49
CA ALA A 233 -12.28 9.10 -80.07
C ALA A 233 -11.16 8.87 -81.11
N GLU A 234 -10.15 8.05 -80.77
CA GLU A 234 -9.08 7.68 -81.69
C GLU A 234 -9.59 6.88 -82.90
N ALA A 235 -10.54 5.96 -82.70
CA ALA A 235 -11.13 5.19 -83.79
C ALA A 235 -11.94 6.07 -84.74
N ARG A 236 -12.68 7.07 -84.23
CA ARG A 236 -13.39 8.06 -85.05
C ARG A 236 -12.41 8.93 -85.86
N GLU A 237 -11.36 9.44 -85.21
CA GLU A 237 -10.36 10.25 -85.88
C GLU A 237 -9.62 9.47 -86.98
N LYS A 238 -9.24 8.22 -86.71
CA LYS A 238 -8.59 7.34 -87.70
C LYS A 238 -9.55 6.93 -88.82
N LEU A 239 -10.83 6.67 -88.53
CA LEU A 239 -11.85 6.40 -89.55
C LEU A 239 -12.04 7.60 -90.48
N ASP A 240 -12.13 8.81 -89.91
CA ASP A 240 -12.27 10.05 -90.69
C ASP A 240 -11.02 10.34 -91.53
N GLN A 241 -9.82 10.09 -91.00
CA GLN A 241 -8.57 10.19 -91.77
C GLN A 241 -8.50 9.17 -92.92
N VAL A 242 -8.90 7.91 -92.68
CA VAL A 242 -8.90 6.87 -93.71
C VAL A 242 -9.93 7.20 -94.80
N LYS A 243 -11.13 7.68 -94.43
CA LYS A 243 -12.16 8.14 -95.39
C LYS A 243 -11.75 9.40 -96.17
N ALA A 244 -11.03 10.34 -95.54
CA ALA A 244 -10.63 11.60 -96.19
C ALA A 244 -9.41 11.46 -97.12
N ASN A 245 -8.47 10.56 -96.81
CA ASN A 245 -7.24 10.39 -97.58
C ASN A 245 -7.33 9.35 -98.70
N TYR A 246 -8.42 8.58 -98.78
CA TYR A 246 -8.61 7.58 -99.83
C TYR A 246 -9.16 8.21 -101.12
N THR A 247 -8.29 8.37 -102.12
CA THR A 247 -8.62 8.89 -103.47
C THR A 247 -8.53 7.80 -104.55
N GLY A 248 -8.52 6.53 -104.15
CA GLY A 248 -8.41 5.37 -105.04
C GLY A 248 -9.75 4.90 -105.64
N PRO A 249 -9.71 4.02 -106.66
CA PRO A 249 -10.91 3.41 -107.25
C PRO A 249 -11.59 2.47 -106.25
N THR A 250 -12.92 2.35 -106.33
CA THR A 250 -13.66 1.35 -105.53
C THR A 250 -13.21 -0.07 -105.88
N VAL A 251 -13.36 -1.03 -104.94
CA VAL A 251 -12.98 -2.44 -105.14
C VAL A 251 -13.56 -2.99 -106.45
N ASP A 252 -14.79 -2.63 -106.79
CA ASP A 252 -15.46 -3.04 -108.03
C ASP A 252 -14.81 -2.45 -109.30
N GLN A 253 -14.28 -1.22 -109.23
CA GLN A 253 -13.55 -0.57 -110.33
C GLN A 253 -12.15 -1.15 -110.52
N ALA A 254 -11.42 -1.44 -109.44
CA ALA A 254 -10.10 -2.05 -109.51
C ALA A 254 -10.12 -3.47 -110.10
N ILE A 255 -11.16 -4.25 -109.78
CA ILE A 255 -11.38 -5.60 -110.34
C ILE A 255 -11.67 -5.53 -111.85
N ALA A 256 -12.42 -4.52 -112.30
CA ALA A 256 -12.74 -4.34 -113.72
C ALA A 256 -11.51 -4.01 -114.59
N ASP A 257 -10.61 -3.15 -114.09
CA ASP A 257 -9.40 -2.72 -114.81
C ASP A 257 -8.36 -3.85 -114.99
N VAL A 258 -8.23 -4.73 -113.99
CA VAL A 258 -7.37 -5.92 -114.07
C VAL A 258 -7.90 -6.88 -115.14
N LYS A 259 -9.20 -7.15 -115.13
CA LYS A 259 -9.86 -8.07 -116.07
C LYS A 259 -9.81 -7.58 -117.52
N SER A 260 -9.92 -6.26 -117.73
CA SER A 260 -9.72 -5.62 -119.03
C SER A 260 -8.30 -5.80 -119.57
N SER A 261 -7.29 -5.66 -118.71
CA SER A 261 -5.88 -5.69 -119.09
C SER A 261 -5.36 -7.11 -119.36
N GLU A 262 -5.87 -8.13 -118.65
CA GLU A 262 -5.56 -9.55 -118.89
C GLU A 262 -6.04 -10.03 -120.26
N ASN A 263 -7.23 -9.60 -120.68
CA ASN A 263 -7.80 -9.94 -121.99
C ASN A 263 -6.99 -9.34 -123.16
N ASN A 264 -6.41 -8.15 -122.98
CA ASN A 264 -5.54 -7.52 -123.98
C ASN A 264 -4.19 -8.25 -124.13
N LEU A 265 -3.69 -8.88 -123.06
CA LEU A 265 -2.45 -9.67 -123.07
C LEU A 265 -2.61 -10.98 -123.86
N ALA A 266 -3.73 -11.70 -123.66
CA ALA A 266 -4.01 -12.96 -124.34
C ALA A 266 -4.13 -12.81 -125.88
N SER A 267 -4.69 -11.69 -126.35
CA SER A 267 -4.82 -11.34 -127.78
C SER A 267 -3.47 -11.02 -128.44
N ALA A 268 -2.53 -10.43 -127.70
CA ALA A 268 -1.21 -10.04 -128.24
C ALA A 268 -0.28 -11.25 -128.42
N THR A 269 -0.35 -12.26 -127.54
CA THR A 269 0.55 -13.43 -127.55
C THR A 269 0.40 -14.33 -128.78
N ALA A 270 -0.80 -14.45 -129.36
CA ALA A 270 -1.04 -15.28 -130.56
C ALA A 270 -0.43 -14.69 -131.85
N THR A 271 -0.15 -13.38 -131.87
CA THR A 271 0.35 -12.64 -133.04
C THR A 271 1.90 -12.58 -133.04
N VAL A 272 2.54 -12.86 -131.91
CA VAL A 272 3.99 -12.70 -131.66
C VAL A 272 4.87 -13.71 -132.41
N ASN A 273 4.42 -14.96 -132.59
CA ASN A 273 5.23 -15.99 -133.28
C ASN A 273 5.50 -15.69 -134.77
N ASN A 274 4.71 -14.80 -135.39
CA ASN A 274 4.87 -14.43 -136.81
C ASN A 274 5.72 -13.15 -136.98
N LEU A 275 5.98 -12.42 -135.89
CA LEU A 275 6.59 -11.09 -135.90
C LEU A 275 7.98 -11.03 -135.24
N GLU A 276 8.59 -12.20 -134.95
CA GLU A 276 10.00 -12.34 -134.53
C GLU A 276 11.00 -11.74 -135.55
N ARG A 277 10.55 -11.48 -136.78
CA ARG A 277 11.30 -10.77 -137.82
C ARG A 277 11.27 -9.23 -137.69
N GLN A 278 10.41 -8.66 -136.83
CA GLN A 278 10.23 -7.21 -136.61
C GLN A 278 10.59 -6.78 -135.17
N LEU A 279 11.50 -7.53 -134.54
CA LEU A 279 11.84 -7.49 -133.10
C LEU A 279 12.48 -6.18 -132.57
N ALA A 280 12.97 -5.29 -133.43
CA ALA A 280 13.72 -4.10 -132.97
C ALA A 280 12.82 -2.93 -132.55
N GLU A 281 11.61 -2.78 -133.12
CA GLU A 281 10.72 -1.64 -132.86
C GLU A 281 9.70 -1.92 -131.73
N ALA A 282 9.40 -3.19 -131.43
CA ALA A 282 8.37 -3.60 -130.47
C ALA A 282 8.79 -3.56 -128.98
N LYS A 283 10.09 -3.48 -128.66
CA LYS A 283 10.57 -3.46 -127.26
C LYS A 283 10.08 -2.24 -126.46
N SER A 284 9.85 -1.10 -127.11
CA SER A 284 9.36 0.12 -126.46
C SER A 284 7.85 0.13 -126.13
N ALA A 285 7.09 -0.83 -126.68
CA ALA A 285 5.65 -0.98 -126.42
C ALA A 285 5.37 -1.96 -125.26
N GLN A 286 6.23 -2.98 -125.08
CA GLN A 286 6.14 -3.95 -124.00
C GLN A 286 6.30 -3.30 -122.61
N GLU A 287 7.33 -2.45 -122.43
CA GLU A 287 7.55 -1.75 -121.16
C GLU A 287 6.37 -0.85 -120.76
N ARG A 288 5.68 -0.25 -121.74
CA ARG A 288 4.53 0.63 -121.48
C ARG A 288 3.28 -0.12 -121.00
N ILE A 289 3.11 -1.38 -121.38
CA ILE A 289 1.97 -2.20 -120.96
C ILE A 289 2.25 -2.87 -119.62
N ASP A 290 3.49 -3.30 -119.38
CA ASP A 290 3.90 -3.88 -118.09
C ASP A 290 3.77 -2.86 -116.93
N LEU A 291 4.18 -1.61 -117.16
CA LEU A 291 3.99 -0.52 -116.18
C LEU A 291 2.51 -0.25 -115.85
N LYS A 292 1.60 -0.45 -116.81
CA LYS A 292 0.15 -0.30 -116.57
C LYS A 292 -0.41 -1.43 -115.71
N LEU A 293 0.04 -2.67 -115.91
CA LEU A 293 -0.38 -3.81 -115.09
C LEU A 293 0.12 -3.69 -113.64
N GLN A 294 1.35 -3.22 -113.44
CA GLN A 294 1.88 -2.99 -112.09
C GLN A 294 1.07 -1.92 -111.33
N SER A 295 0.72 -0.82 -112.00
CA SER A 295 -0.12 0.25 -111.43
C SER A 295 -1.53 -0.20 -111.04
N ALA A 296 -2.16 -1.05 -111.87
CA ALA A 296 -3.48 -1.61 -111.56
C ALA A 296 -3.44 -2.54 -110.33
N ARG A 297 -2.41 -3.39 -110.22
CA ARG A 297 -2.24 -4.30 -109.08
C ARG A 297 -1.94 -3.59 -107.76
N SER A 298 -1.16 -2.50 -107.78
CA SER A 298 -0.95 -1.68 -106.58
C SER A 298 -2.23 -0.97 -106.13
N SER A 299 -3.06 -0.55 -107.08
CA SER A 299 -4.36 0.08 -106.78
C SER A 299 -5.34 -0.89 -106.13
N LEU A 300 -5.36 -2.15 -106.57
CA LEU A 300 -6.21 -3.20 -105.96
C LEU A 300 -5.81 -3.47 -104.50
N ARG A 301 -4.52 -3.66 -104.21
CA ARG A 301 -4.04 -3.88 -102.82
C ARG A 301 -4.38 -2.71 -101.90
N ALA A 302 -4.22 -1.47 -102.37
CA ALA A 302 -4.59 -0.29 -101.60
C ALA A 302 -6.11 -0.21 -101.30
N ALA A 303 -6.95 -0.74 -102.19
CA ALA A 303 -8.40 -0.80 -101.99
C ALA A 303 -8.82 -1.92 -101.00
N GLU A 304 -8.14 -3.06 -101.05
CA GLU A 304 -8.34 -4.16 -100.09
C GLU A 304 -7.95 -3.73 -98.67
N GLU A 305 -6.77 -3.13 -98.50
CA GLU A 305 -6.28 -2.62 -97.21
C GLU A 305 -7.19 -1.51 -96.64
N TYR A 306 -7.75 -0.65 -97.49
CA TYR A 306 -8.73 0.36 -97.08
C TYR A 306 -10.01 -0.28 -96.52
N THR A 307 -10.53 -1.32 -97.19
CA THR A 307 -11.79 -1.97 -96.82
C THR A 307 -11.67 -2.70 -95.48
N GLU A 308 -10.55 -3.39 -95.25
CA GLU A 308 -10.25 -4.03 -93.96
C GLU A 308 -10.09 -3.00 -92.84
N ALA A 309 -9.40 -1.88 -93.09
CA ALA A 309 -9.24 -0.81 -92.10
C ALA A 309 -10.57 -0.17 -91.70
N VAL A 310 -11.46 0.11 -92.66
CA VAL A 310 -12.80 0.67 -92.40
C VAL A 310 -13.63 -0.30 -91.56
N ALA A 311 -13.66 -1.59 -91.90
CA ALA A 311 -14.41 -2.60 -91.17
C ALA A 311 -13.92 -2.78 -89.72
N MET A 312 -12.60 -2.71 -89.48
CA MET A 312 -12.02 -2.79 -88.14
C MET A 312 -12.44 -1.61 -87.26
N TYR A 313 -12.41 -0.38 -87.77
CA TYR A 313 -12.81 0.81 -87.01
C TYR A 313 -14.33 0.89 -86.80
N GLU A 314 -15.13 0.38 -87.73
CA GLU A 314 -16.58 0.27 -87.56
C GLU A 314 -16.95 -0.76 -86.48
N ALA A 315 -16.24 -1.88 -86.38
CA ALA A 315 -16.43 -2.86 -85.31
C ALA A 315 -16.11 -2.31 -83.89
N VAL A 316 -15.15 -1.38 -83.78
CA VAL A 316 -14.84 -0.68 -82.51
C VAL A 316 -15.96 0.30 -82.12
N LEU A 317 -16.70 0.85 -83.09
CA LEU A 317 -17.84 1.75 -82.85
C LEU A 317 -19.11 1.02 -82.39
N GLU A 318 -19.26 -0.26 -82.70
CA GLU A 318 -20.39 -1.10 -82.27
C GLU A 318 -20.21 -1.70 -80.86
N GLY A 319 -19.01 -1.64 -80.29
CA GLY A 319 -18.75 -2.04 -78.91
C GLY A 319 -19.50 -1.15 -77.91
N THR A 320 -20.34 -1.74 -77.05
CA THR A 320 -21.08 -1.02 -76.01
C THR A 320 -20.13 -0.23 -75.10
N ALA A 321 -20.16 1.09 -75.20
CA ALA A 321 -19.44 1.99 -74.29
C ALA A 321 -19.90 1.74 -72.84
N THR A 322 -18.96 1.41 -71.97
CA THR A 322 -19.19 1.32 -70.53
C THR A 322 -19.59 2.70 -69.99
N LYS A 323 -20.77 2.82 -69.38
CA LYS A 323 -21.21 4.08 -68.75
C LYS A 323 -20.29 4.45 -67.60
N ALA A 324 -19.67 5.63 -67.69
CA ALA A 324 -18.93 6.27 -66.61
C ALA A 324 -19.79 6.38 -65.34
N PRO A 325 -19.22 6.15 -64.15
CA PRO A 325 -19.85 6.58 -62.90
C PRO A 325 -19.95 8.10 -62.88
N SER A 326 -20.98 8.62 -62.21
CA SER A 326 -21.15 10.07 -62.08
C SER A 326 -20.13 10.67 -61.10
N PRO A 327 -19.79 11.97 -61.24
CA PRO A 327 -18.95 12.66 -60.28
C PRO A 327 -19.47 12.53 -58.83
N ASP A 328 -20.79 12.66 -58.65
CA ASP A 328 -21.46 12.55 -57.35
C ASP A 328 -21.30 11.15 -56.72
N GLU A 329 -21.28 10.07 -57.53
CA GLU A 329 -21.09 8.69 -57.03
C GLU A 329 -19.65 8.46 -56.55
N LEU A 330 -18.65 9.03 -57.23
CA LEU A 330 -17.25 8.95 -56.82
C LEU A 330 -16.98 9.80 -55.58
N GLU A 331 -17.54 11.01 -55.51
CA GLU A 331 -17.42 11.89 -54.35
C GLU A 331 -18.09 11.28 -53.11
N ALA A 332 -19.30 10.70 -53.25
CA ALA A 332 -19.97 10.00 -52.17
C ALA A 332 -19.20 8.76 -51.68
N ALA A 333 -18.57 8.00 -52.59
CA ALA A 333 -17.77 6.85 -52.22
C ALA A 333 -16.45 7.24 -51.55
N GLN A 334 -15.83 8.35 -51.96
CA GLN A 334 -14.65 8.91 -51.31
C GLN A 334 -15.00 9.40 -49.90
N GLN A 335 -16.08 10.17 -49.75
CA GLN A 335 -16.57 10.62 -48.45
C GLN A 335 -16.88 9.44 -47.52
N ALA A 336 -17.51 8.38 -48.05
CA ALA A 336 -17.77 7.18 -47.26
C ALA A 336 -16.50 6.44 -46.80
N MET A 337 -15.42 6.47 -47.60
CA MET A 337 -14.12 5.94 -47.19
C MET A 337 -13.50 6.80 -46.08
N ASP A 338 -13.53 8.12 -46.24
CA ASP A 338 -12.97 9.06 -45.27
C ASP A 338 -13.71 8.97 -43.94
N ASP A 339 -15.05 8.92 -43.97
CA ASP A 339 -15.91 8.72 -42.79
C ASP A 339 -15.62 7.38 -42.10
N ALA A 340 -15.46 6.30 -42.87
CA ALA A 340 -15.13 4.98 -42.31
C ALA A 340 -13.71 4.92 -41.71
N SER A 341 -12.75 5.64 -42.30
CA SER A 341 -11.40 5.78 -41.75
C SER A 341 -11.41 6.59 -40.45
N ASN A 342 -12.10 7.72 -40.44
CA ASN A 342 -12.29 8.55 -39.24
C ASN A 342 -12.99 7.76 -38.12
N ALA A 343 -14.02 6.98 -38.46
CA ALA A 343 -14.72 6.12 -37.51
C ALA A 343 -13.82 5.02 -36.91
N LEU A 344 -12.90 4.45 -37.70
CA LEU A 344 -11.90 3.50 -37.22
C LEU A 344 -10.94 4.12 -36.20
N GLU A 345 -10.43 5.31 -36.48
CA GLU A 345 -9.55 6.07 -35.58
C GLU A 345 -10.27 6.47 -34.30
N GLN A 346 -11.48 7.03 -34.42
CA GLN A 346 -12.32 7.37 -33.27
C GLN A 346 -12.65 6.13 -32.43
N GLY A 347 -13.02 5.01 -33.06
CA GLY A 347 -13.26 3.75 -32.35
C GLY A 347 -12.02 3.25 -31.59
N ALA A 348 -10.81 3.43 -32.13
CA ALA A 348 -9.57 3.10 -31.43
C ALA A 348 -9.32 4.02 -30.22
N LEU A 349 -9.59 5.33 -30.34
CA LEU A 349 -9.53 6.29 -29.23
C LEU A 349 -10.53 5.93 -28.12
N ILE A 350 -11.77 5.59 -28.48
CA ILE A 350 -12.81 5.17 -27.54
C ILE A 350 -12.39 3.89 -26.80
N ARG A 351 -11.86 2.87 -27.49
CA ARG A 351 -11.38 1.64 -26.85
C ARG A 351 -10.25 1.91 -25.86
N ASN A 352 -9.28 2.75 -26.25
CA ASN A 352 -8.19 3.14 -25.35
C ASN A 352 -8.71 3.91 -24.13
N ALA A 353 -9.63 4.87 -24.32
CA ALA A 353 -10.25 5.61 -23.22
C ALA A 353 -11.01 4.67 -22.26
N MET A 354 -11.79 3.72 -22.79
CA MET A 354 -12.47 2.71 -21.97
C MET A 354 -11.49 1.82 -21.18
N ALA A 355 -10.38 1.42 -21.79
CA ALA A 355 -9.34 0.67 -21.09
C ALA A 355 -8.71 1.50 -19.97
N LYS A 356 -8.41 2.78 -20.22
CA LYS A 356 -7.89 3.71 -19.20
C LYS A 356 -8.88 3.93 -18.05
N LEU A 357 -10.17 4.06 -18.32
CA LEU A 357 -11.18 4.15 -17.26
C LEU A 357 -11.30 2.88 -16.40
N ARG A 358 -11.08 1.70 -16.98
CA ARG A 358 -10.99 0.44 -16.21
C ARG A 358 -9.76 0.43 -15.31
N GLU A 359 -8.59 0.79 -15.86
CA GLU A 359 -7.35 0.93 -15.10
C GLU A 359 -7.49 1.95 -13.96
N ALA A 360 -8.18 3.07 -14.22
CA ALA A 360 -8.48 4.09 -13.22
C ALA A 360 -9.30 3.55 -12.07
N LYS A 361 -10.37 2.80 -12.38
CA LYS A 361 -11.23 2.16 -11.38
C LYS A 361 -10.45 1.17 -10.52
N ASP A 362 -9.67 0.28 -11.14
CA ASP A 362 -8.87 -0.71 -10.43
C ASP A 362 -7.83 -0.04 -9.51
N ALA A 363 -7.19 1.05 -9.99
CA ALA A 363 -6.28 1.85 -9.19
C ALA A 363 -6.98 2.51 -8.00
N ARG A 364 -8.18 3.06 -8.20
CA ARG A 364 -8.97 3.69 -7.12
C ARG A 364 -9.46 2.68 -6.08
N ASP A 365 -9.86 1.49 -6.51
CA ASP A 365 -10.23 0.40 -5.59
C ASP A 365 -9.02 -0.05 -4.73
N GLN A 366 -7.82 -0.09 -5.32
CA GLN A 366 -6.58 -0.37 -4.59
C GLN A 366 -6.21 0.77 -3.63
N ALA A 367 -6.37 2.03 -4.05
CA ALA A 367 -6.16 3.20 -3.20
C ALA A 367 -7.06 3.16 -1.96
N ASN A 368 -8.34 2.86 -2.15
CA ASN A 368 -9.32 2.73 -1.07
C ASN A 368 -8.96 1.60 -0.10
N LYS A 369 -8.56 0.42 -0.60
CA LYS A 369 -8.11 -0.69 0.24
C LYS A 369 -6.89 -0.30 1.09
N ALA A 370 -5.89 0.34 0.46
CA ALA A 370 -4.70 0.80 1.17
C ALA A 370 -5.04 1.85 2.24
N ALA A 371 -5.93 2.80 1.94
CA ALA A 371 -6.39 3.83 2.88
C ALA A 371 -7.14 3.24 4.08
N VAL A 372 -8.02 2.25 3.86
CA VAL A 372 -8.71 1.55 4.95
C VAL A 372 -7.72 0.82 5.85
N THR A 373 -6.75 0.10 5.27
CA THR A 373 -5.70 -0.58 6.05
C THR A 373 -4.84 0.42 6.82
N ALA A 374 -4.45 1.55 6.22
CA ALA A 374 -3.72 2.61 6.91
C ALA A 374 -4.48 3.14 8.13
N SER A 375 -5.78 3.41 7.99
CA SER A 375 -6.64 3.85 9.10
C SER A 375 -6.68 2.82 10.22
N ARG A 376 -6.87 1.53 9.89
CA ARG A 376 -6.87 0.44 10.88
C ARG A 376 -5.53 0.37 11.62
N LEU A 377 -4.41 0.47 10.92
CA LEU A 377 -3.08 0.48 11.53
C LEU A 377 -2.88 1.67 12.48
N ARG A 378 -3.37 2.87 12.11
CA ARG A 378 -3.34 4.06 12.99
C ARG A 378 -4.18 3.85 14.25
N ASP A 379 -5.36 3.27 14.12
CA ASP A 379 -6.23 3.03 15.26
C ASP A 379 -5.65 1.94 16.17
N SER A 380 -5.11 0.86 15.62
CA SER A 380 -4.37 -0.16 16.38
C SER A 380 -3.14 0.42 17.09
N ALA A 381 -2.39 1.33 16.47
CA ALA A 381 -1.25 1.99 17.11
C ALA A 381 -1.67 2.84 18.33
N LYS A 382 -2.86 3.46 18.31
CA LYS A 382 -3.42 4.19 19.47
C LYS A 382 -3.80 3.25 20.61
N LEU A 383 -4.23 2.02 20.29
CA LEU A 383 -4.63 1.02 21.28
C LEU A 383 -3.46 0.33 21.97
N ILE A 384 -2.22 0.51 21.53
CA ILE A 384 -1.05 -0.15 22.13
C ILE A 384 -0.91 0.14 23.62
N ASP A 385 -1.23 1.36 24.08
CA ASP A 385 -1.17 1.68 25.51
C ASP A 385 -2.18 0.88 26.35
N ASN A 386 -3.25 0.37 25.73
CA ASN A 386 -4.18 -0.53 26.41
C ASN A 386 -3.55 -1.90 26.69
N VAL A 387 -2.57 -2.35 25.90
CA VAL A 387 -1.80 -3.57 26.21
C VAL A 387 -1.06 -3.40 27.54
N LEU A 388 -0.43 -2.23 27.73
CA LEU A 388 0.28 -1.91 28.96
C LEU A 388 -0.68 -1.72 30.13
N SER A 389 -1.82 -1.07 29.90
CA SER A 389 -2.86 -0.88 30.92
C SER A 389 -3.44 -2.22 31.39
N ASN A 390 -3.74 -3.13 30.46
CA ASN A 390 -4.20 -4.48 30.77
C ASN A 390 -3.14 -5.28 31.54
N ALA A 391 -1.86 -5.13 31.18
CA ALA A 391 -0.76 -5.81 31.87
C ALA A 391 -0.50 -5.31 33.30
N ILE A 392 -0.94 -4.10 33.66
CA ILE A 392 -0.86 -3.59 35.04
C ILE A 392 -1.92 -4.25 35.94
N GLU A 393 -3.01 -4.77 35.36
CA GLU A 393 -4.12 -5.42 36.08
C GLU A 393 -4.68 -4.58 37.25
N ASN A 394 -4.80 -3.26 37.04
CA ASN A 394 -5.34 -2.33 38.04
C ASN A 394 -6.38 -1.41 37.42
N ASP A 395 -7.49 -1.18 38.14
CA ASP A 395 -8.60 -0.33 37.69
C ASP A 395 -8.34 1.17 37.89
N GLN A 396 -7.42 1.53 38.79
CA GLN A 396 -7.07 2.91 39.10
C GLN A 396 -5.88 3.44 38.32
N LEU A 397 -5.01 2.57 37.81
CA LEU A 397 -3.78 2.93 37.10
C LEU A 397 -3.81 2.40 35.67
N PHE A 398 -3.55 3.28 34.72
CA PHE A 398 -3.51 2.92 33.30
C PHE A 398 -2.44 3.72 32.57
N VAL A 399 -2.10 3.28 31.36
CA VAL A 399 -1.11 3.95 30.52
C VAL A 399 -1.81 4.72 29.43
N ARG A 400 -1.36 5.96 29.19
CA ARG A 400 -1.77 6.76 28.03
C ARG A 400 -0.60 7.57 27.51
N ASP A 401 -0.38 7.53 26.20
CA ASP A 401 0.72 8.18 25.51
C ASP A 401 2.09 7.82 26.13
N GLY A 402 2.25 6.57 26.57
CA GLY A 402 3.44 6.06 27.24
C GLY A 402 3.68 6.65 28.65
N ARG A 403 2.68 7.31 29.25
CA ARG A 403 2.72 7.89 30.60
C ARG A 403 1.77 7.15 31.54
N LEU A 404 2.13 7.07 32.83
CA LEU A 404 1.28 6.46 33.84
C LEU A 404 0.23 7.48 34.31
N CYS A 405 -1.04 7.12 34.19
CA CYS A 405 -2.19 7.94 34.51
C CYS A 405 -3.06 7.28 35.60
N THR A 406 -3.89 8.09 36.23
CA THR A 406 -4.94 7.65 37.16
C THR A 406 -6.18 8.54 37.04
N ASN A 407 -7.32 8.03 37.50
CA ASN A 407 -8.53 8.82 37.66
C ASN A 407 -8.55 9.49 39.04
N HIS A 408 -8.38 10.80 39.06
CA HIS A 408 -8.45 11.62 40.27
C HIS A 408 -9.87 12.15 40.47
N HIS A 409 -10.44 11.92 41.66
CA HIS A 409 -11.83 12.26 42.01
C HIS A 409 -12.25 13.71 41.65
N ALA A 410 -11.35 14.69 41.83
CA ALA A 410 -11.63 16.10 41.52
C ALA A 410 -11.10 16.61 40.17
N ARG A 411 -10.12 15.93 39.55
CA ARG A 411 -9.38 16.43 38.37
C ARG A 411 -9.67 15.63 37.11
N GLY A 412 -10.35 14.49 37.23
CA GLY A 412 -10.48 13.52 36.15
C GLY A 412 -9.16 12.80 35.92
N GLU A 413 -8.88 12.47 34.66
CA GLU A 413 -7.63 11.82 34.29
C GLU A 413 -6.42 12.72 34.56
N THR A 414 -5.44 12.21 35.29
CA THR A 414 -4.24 12.96 35.69
C THR A 414 -3.03 12.03 35.68
N LEU A 415 -1.86 12.59 35.40
CA LEU A 415 -0.60 11.86 35.48
C LEU A 415 -0.34 11.43 36.93
N PHE A 416 0.08 10.18 37.13
CA PHE A 416 0.43 9.66 38.46
C PHE A 416 1.53 10.51 39.12
N GLY A 417 2.48 11.01 38.33
CA GLY A 417 3.53 11.91 38.79
C GLY A 417 3.03 13.23 39.38
N ASP A 418 1.84 13.71 38.98
CA ASP A 418 1.28 15.01 39.38
C ASP A 418 0.37 14.92 40.63
N LEU A 419 0.25 13.72 41.20
CA LEU A 419 -0.38 13.52 42.49
C LEU A 419 0.50 14.05 43.63
N SER A 420 -0.10 14.33 44.79
CA SER A 420 0.68 14.57 46.01
C SER A 420 1.46 13.31 46.40
N GLU A 421 2.50 13.47 47.23
CA GLU A 421 3.29 12.33 47.68
C GLU A 421 2.45 11.31 48.46
N GLY A 422 1.53 11.77 49.32
CA GLY A 422 0.60 10.90 50.04
C GLY A 422 -0.36 10.12 49.14
N GLU A 423 -0.91 10.77 48.10
CA GLU A 423 -1.78 10.09 47.12
C GLU A 423 -1.02 9.02 46.31
N ARG A 424 0.23 9.32 45.88
CA ARG A 424 1.06 8.33 45.18
C ARG A 424 1.35 7.13 46.07
N TRP A 425 1.69 7.36 47.34
CA TRP A 425 1.93 6.30 48.31
C TRP A 425 0.70 5.44 48.57
N THR A 426 -0.47 6.07 48.71
CA THR A 426 -1.74 5.35 48.90
C THR A 426 -2.03 4.44 47.72
N LYS A 427 -1.97 4.95 46.49
CA LYS A 427 -2.20 4.15 45.28
C LYS A 427 -1.14 3.07 45.05
N ALA A 428 0.13 3.37 45.33
CA ALA A 428 1.20 2.38 45.25
C ALA A 428 0.99 1.23 46.26
N PHE A 429 0.48 1.55 47.45
CA PHE A 429 0.13 0.56 48.47
C PHE A 429 -1.07 -0.28 48.04
N ASP A 430 -2.10 0.31 47.43
CA ASP A 430 -3.27 -0.41 46.90
C ASP A 430 -2.89 -1.48 45.88
N VAL A 431 -1.86 -1.21 45.06
CA VAL A 431 -1.31 -2.19 44.12
C VAL A 431 -0.50 -3.26 44.84
N ALA A 432 0.35 -2.87 45.80
CA ALA A 432 1.31 -3.79 46.41
C ALA A 432 0.67 -4.74 47.44
N ALA A 433 -0.29 -4.27 48.23
CA ALA A 433 -0.86 -5.02 49.35
C ALA A 433 -1.49 -6.37 48.94
N PRO A 434 -2.28 -6.47 47.84
CA PRO A 434 -2.82 -7.75 47.38
C PRO A 434 -1.77 -8.77 46.96
N ILE A 435 -0.58 -8.31 46.56
CA ILE A 435 0.43 -9.12 45.88
C ILE A 435 1.45 -9.74 46.87
N VAL A 436 1.63 -9.10 48.02
CA VAL A 436 2.53 -9.57 49.09
C VAL A 436 2.12 -10.95 49.63
N GLY A 437 0.82 -11.26 49.58
CA GLY A 437 0.24 -12.52 50.07
C GLY A 437 -0.01 -12.51 51.58
N GLU A 438 -0.86 -13.43 52.05
CA GLU A 438 -1.18 -13.53 53.48
C GLU A 438 0.07 -13.76 54.33
N HIS A 439 0.11 -13.12 55.51
CA HIS A 439 1.22 -13.15 56.46
C HIS A 439 2.55 -12.58 55.94
N GLY A 440 2.52 -11.80 54.86
CA GLY A 440 3.70 -11.10 54.38
C GLY A 440 3.99 -9.80 55.14
N ILE A 441 5.19 -9.28 54.93
CA ILE A 441 5.65 -8.01 55.51
C ILE A 441 6.06 -7.01 54.44
N LEU A 442 5.64 -5.75 54.61
CA LEU A 442 6.09 -4.60 53.84
C LEU A 442 6.84 -3.63 54.74
N ILE A 443 8.10 -3.39 54.41
CA ILE A 443 8.94 -2.42 55.13
C ILE A 443 8.96 -1.14 54.28
N LEU A 444 8.32 -0.09 54.80
CA LEU A 444 8.12 1.15 54.07
C LEU A 444 8.88 2.31 54.75
N PRO A 445 9.48 3.22 53.97
CA PRO A 445 10.32 4.28 54.52
C PRO A 445 9.50 5.26 55.37
N GLN A 446 10.15 6.02 56.25
CA GLN A 446 9.49 6.97 57.15
C GLN A 446 8.59 7.99 56.41
N ASN A 447 9.04 8.48 55.25
CA ASN A 447 8.29 9.45 54.46
C ASN A 447 7.01 8.88 53.82
N PHE A 448 6.88 7.55 53.72
CA PHE A 448 5.60 6.93 53.36
C PHE A 448 4.54 7.33 54.39
N TRP A 449 4.76 7.01 55.66
CA TRP A 449 3.76 7.20 56.71
C TRP A 449 3.52 8.68 57.07
N GLU A 450 4.60 9.45 57.12
CA GLU A 450 4.52 10.90 57.40
C GLU A 450 3.82 11.68 56.28
N GLY A 451 3.88 11.18 55.04
CA GLY A 451 3.21 11.79 53.89
C GLY A 451 1.70 11.53 53.82
N LEU A 452 1.16 10.60 54.63
CA LEU A 452 -0.26 10.26 54.65
C LEU A 452 -1.03 11.13 55.64
N ASP A 453 -2.18 11.64 55.21
CA ASP A 453 -3.19 12.20 56.11
C ASP A 453 -3.86 11.11 56.96
N PRO A 454 -4.60 11.47 58.03
CA PRO A 454 -5.23 10.49 58.91
C PRO A 454 -6.15 9.49 58.22
N HIS A 455 -6.91 9.91 57.21
CA HIS A 455 -7.83 9.03 56.47
C HIS A 455 -7.05 7.99 55.67
N ASN A 456 -6.00 8.42 54.96
CA ASN A 456 -5.15 7.50 54.20
C ASN A 456 -4.34 6.56 55.12
N ARG A 457 -3.94 6.99 56.32
CA ARG A 457 -3.35 6.10 57.35
C ARG A 457 -4.32 5.02 57.80
N ALA A 458 -5.59 5.38 58.01
CA ALA A 458 -6.65 4.42 58.35
C ALA A 458 -6.87 3.42 57.21
N HIS A 459 -7.00 3.90 55.98
CA HIS A 459 -7.12 3.06 54.79
C HIS A 459 -5.98 2.05 54.63
N VAL A 460 -4.72 2.50 54.73
CA VAL A 460 -3.54 1.62 54.69
C VAL A 460 -3.60 0.55 55.78
N ALA A 461 -3.99 0.93 57.00
CA ALA A 461 -4.09 -0.01 58.11
C ALA A 461 -5.21 -1.04 57.92
N ASP A 462 -6.36 -0.62 57.42
CA ASP A 462 -7.49 -1.49 57.13
C ASP A 462 -7.18 -2.45 55.98
N LEU A 463 -6.55 -1.96 54.90
CA LEU A 463 -6.12 -2.78 53.78
C LEU A 463 -5.02 -3.77 54.19
N ALA A 464 -4.08 -3.35 55.05
CA ALA A 464 -3.07 -4.24 55.62
C ALA A 464 -3.69 -5.39 56.43
N ARG A 465 -4.70 -5.11 57.27
CA ARG A 465 -5.46 -6.14 58.00
C ARG A 465 -6.26 -7.03 57.06
N HIS A 466 -6.91 -6.45 56.04
CA HIS A 466 -7.70 -7.18 55.06
C HIS A 466 -6.87 -8.25 54.35
N HIS A 467 -5.64 -7.91 53.94
CA HIS A 467 -4.70 -8.84 53.31
C HIS A 467 -3.84 -9.64 54.29
N LYS A 468 -4.05 -9.46 55.62
CA LYS A 468 -3.25 -10.07 56.69
C LYS A 468 -1.74 -9.83 56.52
N ILE A 469 -1.36 -8.63 56.07
CA ILE A 469 0.03 -8.21 55.91
C ILE A 469 0.43 -7.25 57.03
N VAL A 470 1.71 -7.29 57.40
CA VAL A 470 2.28 -6.37 58.38
C VAL A 470 3.01 -5.26 57.63
N VAL A 471 2.66 -4.01 57.89
CA VAL A 471 3.39 -2.84 57.39
C VAL A 471 4.27 -2.31 58.51
N LEU A 472 5.58 -2.31 58.31
CA LEU A 472 6.53 -1.71 59.24
C LEU A 472 7.04 -0.38 58.68
N THR A 473 6.80 0.70 59.40
CA THR A 473 7.19 2.06 58.99
C THR A 473 7.58 2.91 60.21
N ALA A 474 7.81 4.20 60.04
CA ALA A 474 8.29 5.09 61.09
C ALA A 474 7.62 6.46 61.06
N GLU A 475 7.62 7.13 62.21
CA GLU A 475 7.15 8.52 62.38
C GLU A 475 8.03 9.22 63.42
N ALA A 476 8.51 10.42 63.12
CA ALA A 476 9.22 11.23 64.10
C ALA A 476 8.24 11.75 65.16
N THR A 477 8.51 11.43 66.43
CA THR A 477 7.77 11.95 67.57
C THR A 477 8.74 12.37 68.67
N ASP A 478 8.21 12.96 69.74
CA ASP A 478 9.01 13.07 70.97
C ASP A 478 9.15 11.70 71.67
N GLY A 479 10.06 11.65 72.64
CA GLY A 479 10.32 10.47 73.47
C GLY A 479 11.30 9.45 72.88
N GLU A 480 11.41 8.33 73.59
CA GLU A 480 12.31 7.21 73.27
C GLU A 480 11.84 6.41 72.05
N LEU A 481 12.78 5.65 71.46
CA LEU A 481 12.50 4.75 70.35
C LEU A 481 11.59 3.62 70.81
N ARG A 482 10.45 3.45 70.14
CA ARG A 482 9.48 2.39 70.45
C ARG A 482 8.70 1.98 69.21
N ALA A 483 8.19 0.75 69.21
CA ALA A 483 7.30 0.23 68.18
C ALA A 483 5.86 0.21 68.70
N GLU A 484 4.94 0.87 68.00
CA GLU A 484 3.52 0.92 68.35
C GLU A 484 2.67 0.41 67.19
N GLN A 485 1.65 -0.39 67.48
CA GLN A 485 0.64 -0.74 66.49
C GLN A 485 -0.29 0.45 66.28
N PHE A 486 -0.59 0.76 65.01
CA PHE A 486 -1.59 1.78 64.69
C PHE A 486 -3.00 1.20 64.84
N GLU A 487 -3.78 1.79 65.75
CA GLU A 487 -5.13 1.32 66.08
C GLU A 487 -6.24 1.95 65.22
N GLY A 488 -5.92 2.94 64.37
CA GLY A 488 -6.91 3.68 63.58
C GLY A 488 -7.23 5.06 64.15
N ILE A 489 -8.14 5.78 63.49
CA ILE A 489 -8.67 7.03 64.02
C ILE A 489 -9.72 6.67 65.08
N HIS A 490 -9.34 6.69 66.35
CA HIS A 490 -10.34 6.79 67.41
C HIS A 490 -11.00 8.17 67.27
N SER A 491 -12.28 8.20 66.92
CA SER A 491 -13.08 9.43 66.91
C SER A 491 -13.29 9.91 68.36
N ASN A 492 -12.23 10.40 69.01
CA ASN A 492 -12.37 11.20 70.22
C ASN A 492 -12.70 12.62 69.79
N ALA A 493 -13.94 12.82 69.34
CA ALA A 493 -14.57 14.12 69.25
C ALA A 493 -15.61 14.21 70.37
N HIS A 494 -15.20 14.83 71.48
CA HIS A 494 -16.10 15.53 72.38
C HIS A 494 -15.94 17.03 72.16
#